data_AF-A0A926BRL1-F1
#
_entry.id   AF-A0A926BRL1-F1
#
_cell.length_a   1.000
_cell.length_b   1.000
_cell.length_c   1.000
_cell.angle_alpha   90.00
_cell.angle_beta   90.00
_cell.angle_gamma   90.00
#
_symmetry.space_group_name_H-M   'P 1'
#
loop_
_entity.id
_entity.type
_entity.pdbx_description
1 polymer ?
#
loop_
_entity_poly.entity_id
_entity_poly.type
_entity_poly.pdbx_seq_one_letter_code
_entity_poly.pdbx_strand_id
1 'polypeptide(L)'
;MKAAHVVSLSLLSFGVLVGGMYIAAKNAPVTVVLPPSPPAPATNGFPRLQAAARQLVRTGDTADALSSRTKPAWGLAKKRELIAANRATLNDARVALRLPYRETNTIDSLNDDGYPQGKPFRNLARTLTLAGEVAWESGDQAESVGWYMDAITLGRRIPNRVGLEGMSVGLACESIGRKPLWRHLDALSPQVAAQCLARLNALAAHRVPLSVAIEEEKWSIQSTALECMTHPERIRREPDADDTPNESGVYYGDVVPPRYVINTMGGYMDKLIAQS
;
A
#
# COMPACT_ATOMS: atom_id res chain seq x y z
N MET A 1 4.78 50.60 50.22
CA MET A 1 3.87 49.53 49.76
C MET A 1 3.35 49.71 48.32
N LYS A 2 2.83 50.86 47.91
CA LYS A 2 2.26 51.04 46.55
C LYS A 2 3.22 50.70 45.38
N ALA A 3 4.50 51.08 45.46
CA ALA A 3 5.49 50.80 44.41
C ALA A 3 5.77 49.29 44.23
N ALA A 4 5.80 48.51 45.32
CA ALA A 4 6.03 47.07 45.25
C ALA A 4 4.90 46.33 44.52
N HIS A 5 3.65 46.73 44.76
CA HIS A 5 2.48 46.15 44.07
C HIS A 5 2.48 46.43 42.56
N VAL A 6 2.92 47.61 42.13
CA VAL A 6 2.99 47.97 40.70
C VAL A 6 4.05 47.14 39.96
N VAL A 7 5.20 46.90 40.58
CA VAL A 7 6.27 46.06 40.00
C VAL A 7 5.81 44.59 39.91
N SER A 8 5.18 44.05 40.95
CA SER A 8 4.65 42.68 40.93
C SER A 8 3.60 42.47 39.83
N LEU A 9 2.68 43.43 39.64
CA LEU A 9 1.66 43.33 38.60
C LEU A 9 2.27 43.37 37.19
N SER A 10 3.29 44.22 36.98
CA SER A 10 3.99 44.34 35.69
C SER A 10 4.73 43.06 35.31
N LEU A 11 5.42 42.42 36.27
CA LEU A 11 6.11 41.15 36.04
C LEU A 11 5.14 40.00 35.75
N LEU A 12 4.00 39.95 36.44
CA LEU A 12 2.95 38.95 36.17
C LEU A 12 2.37 39.13 34.76
N SER A 13 2.03 40.35 34.36
CA SER A 13 1.53 40.64 33.01
C SER A 13 2.55 40.30 31.93
N PHE A 14 3.83 40.60 32.14
CA PHE A 14 4.91 40.21 31.22
C PHE A 14 5.02 38.68 31.11
N GLY A 15 4.98 37.96 32.23
CA GLY A 15 5.00 36.50 32.26
C GLY A 15 3.83 35.87 31.49
N VAL A 16 2.61 36.38 31.68
CA VAL A 16 1.42 35.93 30.96
C VAL A 16 1.52 36.23 29.46
N LEU A 17 2.03 37.39 29.07
CA LEU A 17 2.20 37.76 27.66
C LEU A 17 3.25 36.86 26.98
N VAL A 18 4.43 36.69 27.58
CA VAL A 18 5.50 35.84 27.03
C VAL A 18 5.04 34.38 26.98
N GLY A 19 4.42 33.88 28.06
CA GLY A 19 3.84 32.54 28.10
C GLY A 19 2.75 32.34 27.05
N GLY A 20 1.84 33.32 26.90
CA GLY A 20 0.79 33.32 25.89
C GLY A 20 1.32 33.34 24.46
N MET A 21 2.33 34.16 24.17
CA MET A 21 3.00 34.19 22.86
C MET A 21 3.74 32.88 22.57
N TYR A 22 4.40 32.30 23.57
CA TYR A 22 5.06 30.99 23.41
C TYR A 22 4.05 29.88 23.10
N ILE A 23 2.94 29.82 23.85
CA ILE A 23 1.85 28.87 23.61
C ILE A 23 1.23 29.10 22.23
N ALA A 24 0.92 30.35 21.86
CA ALA A 24 0.37 30.69 20.56
C ALA A 24 1.32 30.32 19.40
N ALA A 25 2.63 30.55 19.55
CA ALA A 25 3.61 30.18 18.54
C ALA A 25 3.81 28.66 18.41
N LYS A 26 3.68 27.92 19.51
CA LYS A 26 3.74 26.44 19.52
C LYS A 26 2.47 25.81 18.96
N ASN A 27 1.33 26.47 19.12
CA ASN A 27 0.02 26.04 18.63
C ASN A 27 -0.38 26.71 17.31
N ALA A 28 0.52 27.48 16.68
CA ALA A 28 0.26 28.07 15.38
C ALA A 28 -0.03 26.95 14.37
N PRO A 29 -1.04 27.11 13.49
CA PRO A 29 -1.40 26.11 12.49
C PRO A 29 -0.18 25.69 11.67
N VAL A 30 0.01 24.39 11.50
CA VAL A 30 1.05 23.86 10.63
C VAL A 30 0.50 23.83 9.22
N THR A 31 1.14 24.53 8.30
CA THR A 31 0.85 24.40 6.88
C THR A 31 1.84 23.40 6.28
N VAL A 32 1.37 22.21 5.90
CA VAL A 32 2.13 21.33 5.02
C VAL A 32 1.63 21.56 3.60
N VAL A 33 2.54 21.89 2.70
CA VAL A 33 2.22 21.93 1.27
C VAL A 33 2.39 20.52 0.73
N LEU A 34 1.28 19.80 0.61
CA LEU A 34 1.28 18.49 -0.03
C LEU A 34 1.51 18.65 -1.53
N PRO A 35 2.32 17.79 -2.17
CA PRO A 35 2.46 17.82 -3.61
C PRO A 35 1.09 17.54 -4.26
N PRO A 36 0.70 18.27 -5.33
CA PRO A 36 -0.56 17.98 -5.99
C PRO A 36 -0.52 16.58 -6.59
N SER A 37 -1.56 15.78 -6.29
CA SER A 37 -1.73 14.47 -6.92
C SER A 37 -1.81 14.65 -8.44
N PRO A 38 -0.93 14.03 -9.23
CA PRO A 38 -1.00 14.15 -10.67
C PRO A 38 -2.28 13.48 -11.18
N PRO A 39 -2.94 14.03 -12.22
CA PRO A 39 -4.21 13.51 -12.69
C PRO A 39 -4.10 12.04 -13.11
N ALA A 40 -5.16 11.27 -12.89
CA ALA A 40 -5.25 9.91 -13.39
C ALA A 40 -5.17 9.90 -14.94
N PRO A 41 -4.53 8.91 -15.55
CA PRO A 41 -4.56 8.76 -17.01
C PRO A 41 -6.00 8.50 -17.47
N ALA A 42 -6.36 9.01 -18.66
CA ALA A 42 -7.71 8.86 -19.23
C ALA A 42 -8.15 7.38 -19.29
N THR A 43 -7.21 6.48 -19.59
CA THR A 43 -7.39 5.03 -19.44
C THR A 43 -6.50 4.52 -18.31
N ASN A 44 -7.10 4.23 -17.15
CA ASN A 44 -6.40 3.75 -15.97
C ASN A 44 -6.70 2.27 -15.71
N GLY A 45 -5.64 1.46 -15.58
CA GLY A 45 -5.72 0.04 -15.25
C GLY A 45 -5.99 -0.25 -13.78
N PHE A 46 -5.68 0.67 -12.86
CA PHE A 46 -5.90 0.47 -11.42
C PHE A 46 -7.34 0.10 -11.05
N PRO A 47 -8.38 0.90 -11.37
CA PRO A 47 -9.75 0.57 -10.99
C PRO A 47 -10.22 -0.74 -11.62
N ARG A 48 -9.75 -1.06 -12.84
CA ARG A 48 -10.05 -2.33 -13.50
C ARG A 48 -9.39 -3.52 -12.80
N LEU A 49 -8.14 -3.39 -12.35
CA LEU A 49 -7.46 -4.43 -11.57
C LEU A 49 -8.12 -4.62 -10.21
N GLN A 50 -8.53 -3.52 -9.56
CA GLN A 50 -9.23 -3.60 -8.28
C GLN A 50 -10.58 -4.31 -8.44
N ALA A 51 -11.34 -3.98 -9.49
CA ALA A 51 -12.59 -4.66 -9.83
C ALA A 51 -12.37 -6.15 -10.09
N ALA A 52 -11.40 -6.50 -10.94
CA ALA A 52 -11.07 -7.89 -11.24
C ALA A 52 -10.66 -8.66 -9.97
N ALA A 53 -9.80 -8.07 -9.12
CA ALA A 53 -9.38 -8.71 -7.87
C ALA A 53 -10.54 -8.97 -6.90
N ARG A 54 -11.56 -8.11 -6.87
CA ARG A 54 -12.78 -8.27 -6.06
C ARG A 54 -13.77 -9.28 -6.65
N GLN A 55 -13.74 -9.52 -7.96
CA GLN A 55 -14.59 -10.47 -8.66
C GLN A 55 -14.08 -11.91 -8.63
N LEU A 56 -12.91 -12.17 -8.02
CA LEU A 56 -12.40 -13.52 -7.87
C LEU A 56 -13.31 -14.35 -6.97
N VAL A 57 -13.59 -15.58 -7.41
CA VAL A 57 -14.35 -16.56 -6.64
C VAL A 57 -13.42 -17.64 -6.11
N ARG A 58 -13.77 -18.22 -4.94
CA ARG A 58 -13.04 -19.34 -4.32
C ARG A 58 -11.55 -19.04 -4.11
N THR A 59 -11.24 -17.86 -3.58
CA THR A 59 -9.85 -17.45 -3.34
C THR A 59 -9.13 -18.32 -2.29
N GLY A 60 -9.87 -18.91 -1.34
CA GLY A 60 -9.33 -19.89 -0.38
C GLY A 60 -8.82 -21.14 -1.09
N ASP A 61 -9.66 -21.74 -1.94
CA ASP A 61 -9.32 -22.90 -2.78
C ASP A 61 -8.07 -22.65 -3.65
N THR A 62 -7.89 -21.43 -4.15
CA THR A 62 -6.70 -21.06 -4.93
C THR A 62 -5.43 -21.14 -4.08
N ALA A 63 -5.49 -20.62 -2.84
CA ALA A 63 -4.36 -20.69 -1.92
C ALA A 63 -4.05 -22.15 -1.54
N ASP A 64 -5.08 -22.97 -1.30
CA ASP A 64 -4.93 -24.39 -1.00
C ASP A 64 -4.35 -25.18 -2.17
N ALA A 65 -4.77 -24.88 -3.40
CA ALA A 65 -4.28 -25.53 -4.62
C ALA A 65 -2.79 -25.24 -4.90
N LEU A 66 -2.28 -24.10 -4.42
CA LEU A 66 -0.85 -23.72 -4.51
C LEU A 66 -0.02 -24.17 -3.31
N SER A 67 -0.67 -24.58 -2.21
CA SER A 67 0.00 -24.98 -0.98
C SER A 67 0.53 -26.40 -1.10
N SER A 68 1.83 -26.59 -0.85
CA SER A 68 2.41 -27.93 -0.70
C SER A 68 2.04 -28.61 0.62
N ARG A 69 1.37 -27.90 1.54
CA ARG A 69 0.98 -28.43 2.85
C ARG A 69 -0.38 -29.13 2.82
N THR A 70 -1.22 -28.81 1.84
CA THR A 70 -2.57 -29.38 1.74
C THR A 70 -2.47 -30.81 1.22
N LYS A 71 -3.01 -31.76 1.99
CA LYS A 71 -3.09 -33.19 1.61
C LYS A 71 -4.56 -33.63 1.57
N PRO A 72 -5.00 -34.35 0.52
CA PRO A 72 -4.24 -34.70 -0.69
C PRO A 72 -3.95 -33.48 -1.58
N ALA A 73 -2.89 -33.55 -2.39
CA ALA A 73 -2.58 -32.52 -3.37
C ALA A 73 -3.72 -32.38 -4.38
N TRP A 74 -4.00 -31.15 -4.83
CA TRP A 74 -5.04 -30.89 -5.83
C TRP A 74 -4.62 -31.46 -7.18
N GLY A 75 -5.44 -32.32 -7.77
CA GLY A 75 -5.23 -32.82 -9.13
C GLY A 75 -5.49 -31.76 -10.21
N LEU A 76 -4.87 -31.94 -11.38
CA LEU A 76 -4.95 -31.00 -12.52
C LEU A 76 -6.39 -30.67 -12.93
N ALA A 77 -7.31 -31.65 -12.93
CA ALA A 77 -8.72 -31.43 -13.28
C ALA A 77 -9.40 -30.39 -12.37
N LYS A 78 -9.15 -30.47 -11.05
CA LYS A 78 -9.74 -29.55 -10.06
C LYS A 78 -9.12 -28.15 -10.17
N LYS A 79 -7.80 -28.07 -10.45
CA LYS A 79 -7.15 -26.78 -10.75
C LYS A 79 -7.74 -26.13 -11.99
N ARG A 80 -7.96 -26.90 -13.07
CA ARG A 80 -8.60 -26.42 -14.31
C ARG A 80 -10.01 -25.89 -14.08
N GLU A 81 -10.82 -26.59 -13.28
CA GLU A 81 -12.17 -26.12 -12.88
C GLU A 81 -12.10 -24.76 -12.19
N LEU A 82 -11.17 -24.60 -11.23
CA LEU A 82 -11.00 -23.36 -10.49
C LEU A 82 -10.56 -22.18 -11.39
N ILE A 83 -9.68 -22.45 -12.37
CA ILE A 83 -9.31 -21.46 -13.39
C ILE A 83 -10.49 -21.15 -14.33
N ALA A 84 -11.27 -22.15 -14.74
CA ALA A 84 -12.44 -21.95 -15.58
C ALA A 84 -13.47 -21.03 -14.91
N ALA A 85 -13.70 -21.20 -13.59
CA ALA A 85 -14.59 -20.35 -12.81
C ALA A 85 -14.16 -18.87 -12.74
N ASN A 86 -12.87 -18.58 -12.93
CA ASN A 86 -12.30 -17.22 -12.87
C ASN A 86 -11.86 -16.71 -14.25
N ARG A 87 -12.18 -17.40 -15.36
CA ARG A 87 -11.63 -17.11 -16.70
C ARG A 87 -11.89 -15.67 -17.16
N ALA A 88 -13.12 -15.17 -16.99
CA ALA A 88 -13.48 -13.81 -17.38
C ALA A 88 -12.65 -12.78 -16.59
N THR A 89 -12.60 -12.93 -15.27
CA THR A 89 -11.82 -12.09 -14.35
C THR A 89 -10.34 -12.07 -14.68
N LEU A 90 -9.75 -13.22 -15.01
CA LEU A 90 -8.33 -13.32 -15.41
C LEU A 90 -8.05 -12.62 -16.75
N ASN A 91 -8.97 -12.71 -17.70
CA ASN A 91 -8.86 -11.99 -18.98
C ASN A 91 -8.95 -10.47 -18.75
N ASP A 92 -9.88 -10.01 -17.93
CA ASP A 92 -10.02 -8.59 -17.59
C ASP A 92 -8.78 -8.05 -16.88
N ALA A 93 -8.22 -8.83 -15.94
CA ALA A 93 -6.96 -8.50 -15.28
C ALA A 93 -5.81 -8.38 -16.30
N ARG A 94 -5.69 -9.30 -17.26
CA ARG A 94 -4.67 -9.22 -18.33
C ARG A 94 -4.81 -7.97 -19.19
N VAL A 95 -6.04 -7.57 -19.53
CA VAL A 95 -6.29 -6.32 -20.26
C VAL A 95 -5.87 -5.13 -19.40
N ALA A 96 -6.26 -5.11 -18.13
CA ALA A 96 -5.95 -4.01 -17.21
C ALA A 96 -4.43 -3.88 -16.95
N LEU A 97 -3.69 -4.98 -16.91
CA LEU A 97 -2.22 -5.00 -16.81
C LEU A 97 -1.51 -4.41 -18.03
N ARG A 98 -2.21 -4.13 -19.13
CA ARG A 98 -1.64 -3.46 -20.31
C ARG A 98 -1.90 -1.96 -20.34
N LEU A 99 -2.86 -1.47 -19.55
CA LEU A 99 -3.21 -0.06 -19.47
C LEU A 99 -2.20 0.72 -18.60
N PRO A 100 -2.07 2.04 -18.74
CA PRO A 100 -1.40 2.87 -17.74
C PRO A 100 -1.94 2.60 -16.33
N TYR A 101 -1.08 2.56 -15.31
CA TYR A 101 -1.48 2.28 -13.94
C TYR A 101 -1.24 3.50 -13.06
N ARG A 102 -2.29 3.95 -12.36
CA ARG A 102 -2.19 4.97 -11.32
C ARG A 102 -3.23 4.71 -10.23
N GLU A 103 -2.78 4.54 -9.01
CA GLU A 103 -3.69 4.51 -7.87
C GLU A 103 -4.33 5.90 -7.69
N THR A 104 -5.65 5.95 -7.43
CA THR A 104 -6.39 7.21 -7.39
C THR A 104 -6.50 7.82 -5.98
N ASN A 105 -6.19 7.07 -4.92
CA ASN A 105 -6.60 7.40 -3.55
C ASN A 105 -5.46 7.31 -2.51
N THR A 106 -4.26 7.84 -2.77
CA THR A 106 -3.14 7.64 -1.83
C THR A 106 -3.08 8.62 -0.66
N ILE A 107 -3.88 9.69 -0.67
CA ILE A 107 -3.78 10.79 0.32
C ILE A 107 -5.12 11.07 1.03
N ASP A 108 -6.22 10.42 0.61
CA ASP A 108 -7.57 10.86 0.98
C ASP A 108 -8.20 10.02 2.11
N SER A 109 -7.85 10.45 3.33
CA SER A 109 -8.61 10.31 4.58
C SER A 109 -8.28 9.17 5.55
N LEU A 110 -8.33 9.53 6.84
CA LEU A 110 -8.33 8.67 8.03
C LEU A 110 -9.36 7.52 8.03
N ASN A 111 -10.31 7.53 7.09
CA ASN A 111 -11.38 6.55 7.02
C ASN A 111 -11.04 5.31 6.17
N ASP A 112 -9.87 5.26 5.53
CA ASP A 112 -9.46 4.03 4.84
C ASP A 112 -8.88 3.06 5.87
N ASP A 113 -9.56 1.92 6.09
CA ASP A 113 -9.24 0.87 7.06
C ASP A 113 -7.92 0.09 6.71
N GLY A 114 -6.84 0.80 6.39
CA GLY A 114 -5.58 0.27 5.89
C GLY A 114 -5.47 0.33 4.36
N TYR A 115 -4.70 -0.59 3.75
CA TYR A 115 -4.65 -0.77 2.29
C TYR A 115 -5.60 -1.90 1.87
N PRO A 116 -6.93 -1.67 1.75
CA PRO A 116 -7.94 -2.73 1.64
C PRO A 116 -7.80 -3.59 0.37
N GLN A 117 -7.15 -3.05 -0.67
CA GLN A 117 -6.82 -3.72 -1.92
C GLN A 117 -5.67 -4.74 -1.77
N GLY A 118 -4.92 -4.72 -0.67
CA GLY A 118 -3.78 -5.59 -0.44
C GLY A 118 -4.13 -7.08 -0.48
N LYS A 119 -5.18 -7.50 0.23
CA LYS A 119 -5.65 -8.89 0.22
C LYS A 119 -6.21 -9.31 -1.15
N PRO A 120 -7.13 -8.55 -1.80
CA PRO A 120 -7.58 -8.82 -3.16
C PRO A 120 -6.43 -8.98 -4.18
N PHE A 121 -5.44 -8.09 -4.19
CA PHE A 121 -4.32 -8.19 -5.15
C PHE A 121 -3.44 -9.43 -4.92
N ARG A 122 -3.18 -9.80 -3.66
CA ARG A 122 -2.47 -11.05 -3.36
C ARG A 122 -3.26 -12.28 -3.83
N ASN A 123 -4.59 -12.25 -3.72
CA ASN A 123 -5.44 -13.32 -4.25
C ASN A 123 -5.39 -13.38 -5.78
N LEU A 124 -5.44 -12.23 -6.46
CA LEU A 124 -5.28 -12.16 -7.91
C LEU A 124 -3.93 -12.71 -8.37
N ALA A 125 -2.84 -12.34 -7.69
CA ALA A 125 -1.52 -12.89 -7.96
C ALA A 125 -1.49 -14.42 -7.82
N ARG A 126 -2.13 -14.97 -6.77
CA ARG A 126 -2.25 -16.44 -6.59
C ARG A 126 -3.05 -17.08 -7.72
N THR A 127 -4.19 -16.51 -8.13
CA THR A 127 -5.01 -17.09 -9.20
C THR A 127 -4.29 -17.04 -10.54
N LEU A 128 -3.59 -15.95 -10.85
CA LEU A 128 -2.69 -15.86 -12.02
C LEU A 128 -1.61 -16.94 -11.96
N THR A 129 -0.93 -17.10 -10.82
CA THR A 129 0.07 -18.15 -10.62
C THR A 129 -0.51 -19.55 -10.79
N LEU A 130 -1.71 -19.83 -10.27
CA LEU A 130 -2.37 -21.12 -10.45
C LEU A 130 -2.67 -21.41 -11.92
N ALA A 131 -3.07 -20.39 -12.70
CA ALA A 131 -3.24 -20.54 -14.15
C ALA A 131 -1.92 -20.91 -14.84
N GLY A 132 -0.80 -20.33 -14.39
CA GLY A 132 0.54 -20.69 -14.83
C GLY A 132 0.91 -22.15 -14.55
N GLU A 133 0.63 -22.65 -13.34
CA GLU A 133 0.88 -24.05 -12.99
C GLU A 133 0.00 -25.00 -13.83
N VAL A 134 -1.27 -24.66 -14.06
CA VAL A 134 -2.18 -25.46 -14.90
C VAL A 134 -1.66 -25.54 -16.34
N ALA A 135 -1.20 -24.43 -16.90
CA ALA A 135 -0.61 -24.41 -18.23
C ALA A 135 0.68 -25.24 -18.29
N TRP A 136 1.55 -25.13 -17.27
CA TRP A 136 2.77 -25.92 -17.16
C TRP A 136 2.49 -27.42 -17.12
N GLU A 137 1.59 -27.86 -16.24
CA GLU A 137 1.17 -29.27 -16.12
C GLU A 137 0.47 -29.78 -17.40
N SER A 138 -0.03 -28.87 -18.24
CA SER A 138 -0.63 -29.20 -19.55
C SER A 138 0.39 -29.22 -20.69
N GLY A 139 1.67 -28.90 -20.43
CA GLY A 139 2.72 -28.85 -21.44
C GLY A 139 2.84 -27.53 -22.20
N ASP A 140 2.02 -26.52 -21.89
CA ASP A 140 2.10 -25.19 -22.52
C ASP A 140 3.02 -24.27 -21.72
N GLN A 141 4.32 -24.37 -22.01
CA GLN A 141 5.34 -23.55 -21.35
C GLN A 141 5.16 -22.05 -21.61
N ALA A 142 4.74 -21.67 -22.83
CA ALA A 142 4.63 -20.28 -23.22
C ALA A 142 3.48 -19.59 -22.49
N GLU A 143 2.32 -20.25 -22.42
CA GLU A 143 1.18 -19.76 -21.65
C GLU A 143 1.50 -19.70 -20.14
N SER A 144 2.18 -20.72 -19.62
CA SER A 144 2.60 -20.79 -18.22
C SER A 144 3.46 -19.58 -17.81
N VAL A 145 4.55 -19.34 -18.53
CA VAL A 145 5.41 -18.17 -18.33
C VAL A 145 4.60 -16.88 -18.51
N GLY A 146 3.68 -16.86 -19.47
CA GLY A 146 2.71 -15.79 -19.67
C GLY A 146 2.02 -15.36 -18.36
N TRP A 147 1.40 -16.31 -17.68
CA TRP A 147 0.67 -16.11 -16.43
C TRP A 147 1.55 -15.71 -15.25
N TYR A 148 2.72 -16.36 -15.08
CA TYR A 148 3.65 -15.98 -14.01
C TYR A 148 4.14 -14.53 -14.17
N MET A 149 4.44 -14.14 -15.40
CA MET A 149 4.87 -12.77 -15.71
C MET A 149 3.77 -11.74 -15.50
N ASP A 150 2.50 -12.12 -15.62
CA ASP A 150 1.37 -11.23 -15.31
C ASP A 150 1.26 -10.98 -13.80
N ALA A 151 1.48 -12.01 -12.96
CA ALA A 151 1.57 -11.85 -11.50
C ALA A 151 2.78 -10.98 -11.08
N ILE A 152 3.93 -11.14 -11.74
CA ILE A 152 5.11 -10.29 -11.54
C ILE A 152 4.81 -8.85 -11.97
N THR A 153 4.15 -8.65 -13.11
CA THR A 153 3.75 -7.32 -13.61
C THR A 153 2.81 -6.63 -12.65
N LEU A 154 1.83 -7.34 -12.08
CA LEU A 154 0.96 -6.83 -11.02
C LEU A 154 1.80 -6.34 -9.83
N GLY A 155 2.71 -7.17 -9.32
CA GLY A 155 3.57 -6.81 -8.20
C GLY A 155 4.51 -5.63 -8.45
N ARG A 156 4.94 -5.41 -9.71
CA ARG A 156 5.74 -4.25 -10.12
C ARG A 156 4.96 -2.95 -10.23
N ARG A 157 3.66 -3.04 -10.52
CA ARG A 157 2.80 -1.87 -10.73
C ARG A 157 2.23 -1.31 -9.43
N ILE A 158 1.89 -2.19 -8.48
CA ILE A 158 1.30 -1.81 -7.20
C ILE A 158 2.12 -0.72 -6.46
N PRO A 159 3.46 -0.81 -6.32
CA PRO A 159 4.23 0.18 -5.57
C PRO A 159 4.26 1.60 -6.17
N ASN A 160 3.65 1.83 -7.34
CA ASN A 160 3.71 3.12 -8.01
C ASN A 160 2.78 4.12 -7.31
N ARG A 161 3.38 5.15 -6.68
CA ARG A 161 2.69 6.23 -5.94
C ARG A 161 1.95 5.78 -4.69
N VAL A 162 2.35 4.65 -4.10
CA VAL A 162 1.85 4.18 -2.80
C VAL A 162 2.98 4.17 -1.79
N GLY A 163 2.62 4.31 -0.52
CA GLY A 163 3.55 4.19 0.59
C GLY A 163 4.14 2.78 0.76
N LEU A 164 4.74 2.55 1.92
CA LEU A 164 5.46 1.32 2.23
C LEU A 164 4.55 0.08 2.25
N GLU A 165 3.30 0.23 2.65
CA GLU A 165 2.33 -0.88 2.65
C GLU A 165 2.06 -1.38 1.24
N GLY A 166 1.79 -0.48 0.30
CA GLY A 166 1.60 -0.82 -1.11
C GLY A 166 2.87 -1.44 -1.72
N MET A 167 4.06 -0.94 -1.36
CA MET A 167 5.32 -1.57 -1.75
C MET A 167 5.43 -3.02 -1.25
N SER A 168 5.10 -3.28 0.02
CA SER A 168 5.09 -4.62 0.62
C SER A 168 4.11 -5.56 -0.09
N VAL A 169 2.90 -5.09 -0.41
CA VAL A 169 1.92 -5.85 -1.20
C VAL A 169 2.46 -6.16 -2.60
N GLY A 170 3.08 -5.19 -3.27
CA GLY A 170 3.70 -5.38 -4.58
C GLY A 170 4.77 -6.46 -4.58
N LEU A 171 5.70 -6.41 -3.61
CA LEU A 171 6.75 -7.42 -3.42
C LEU A 171 6.18 -8.82 -3.15
N ALA A 172 5.09 -8.91 -2.38
CA ALA A 172 4.40 -10.16 -2.14
C ALA A 172 3.80 -10.74 -3.44
N CYS A 173 3.10 -9.92 -4.23
CA CYS A 173 2.52 -10.33 -5.51
C CYS A 173 3.60 -10.77 -6.51
N GLU A 174 4.70 -10.02 -6.61
CA GLU A 174 5.85 -10.40 -7.43
C GLU A 174 6.43 -11.75 -7.01
N SER A 175 6.60 -11.96 -5.70
CA SER A 175 7.16 -13.21 -5.17
C SER A 175 6.26 -14.41 -5.43
N ILE A 176 4.94 -14.23 -5.37
CA ILE A 176 3.94 -15.26 -5.71
C ILE A 176 4.08 -15.73 -7.18
N GLY A 177 4.32 -14.80 -8.12
CA GLY A 177 4.57 -15.14 -9.53
C GLY A 177 5.96 -15.70 -9.80
N ARG A 178 6.99 -15.13 -9.15
CA ARG A 178 8.40 -15.47 -9.40
C ARG A 178 8.78 -16.86 -8.89
N LYS A 179 8.30 -17.26 -7.71
CA LYS A 179 8.67 -18.54 -7.08
C LYS A 179 8.45 -19.75 -8.01
N PRO A 180 7.28 -19.95 -8.63
CA PRO A 180 7.07 -21.08 -9.53
C PRO A 180 7.87 -20.95 -10.84
N LEU A 181 7.93 -19.75 -11.44
CA LEU A 181 8.75 -19.50 -12.63
C LEU A 181 10.21 -19.93 -12.42
N TRP A 182 10.79 -19.63 -11.26
CA TRP A 182 12.16 -20.01 -10.91
C TRP A 182 12.39 -21.53 -10.95
N ARG A 183 11.40 -22.32 -10.51
CA ARG A 183 11.47 -23.80 -10.54
C ARG A 183 11.47 -24.37 -11.96
N HIS A 184 11.02 -23.60 -12.94
CA HIS A 184 10.83 -24.04 -14.31
C HIS A 184 11.89 -23.53 -15.28
N LEU A 185 12.81 -22.65 -14.84
CA LEU A 185 13.79 -21.99 -15.71
C LEU A 185 14.63 -22.96 -16.53
N ASP A 186 15.16 -24.01 -15.91
CA ASP A 186 16.04 -24.98 -16.58
C ASP A 186 15.30 -25.87 -17.59
N ALA A 187 13.97 -25.91 -17.52
CA ALA A 187 13.11 -26.70 -18.40
C ALA A 187 12.48 -25.87 -19.54
N LEU A 188 12.70 -24.56 -19.59
CA LEU A 188 12.14 -23.71 -20.65
C LEU A 188 12.80 -24.01 -21.99
N SER A 189 12.00 -24.06 -23.05
CA SER A 189 12.54 -24.03 -24.41
C SER A 189 13.32 -22.72 -24.65
N PRO A 190 14.34 -22.72 -25.53
CA PRO A 190 15.15 -21.53 -25.81
C PRO A 190 14.31 -20.31 -26.22
N GLN A 191 13.26 -20.53 -27.02
CA GLN A 191 12.37 -19.46 -27.46
C GLN A 191 11.58 -18.85 -26.29
N VAL A 192 11.02 -19.68 -25.41
CA VAL A 192 10.25 -19.21 -24.25
C VAL A 192 11.16 -18.52 -23.23
N ALA A 193 12.38 -19.03 -23.03
CA ALA A 193 13.39 -18.40 -22.19
C ALA A 193 13.77 -16.99 -22.69
N ALA A 194 13.99 -16.82 -24.00
CA ALA A 194 14.28 -15.52 -24.60
C ALA A 194 13.14 -14.51 -24.41
N GLN A 195 11.88 -14.96 -24.62
CA GLN A 195 10.70 -14.13 -24.38
C GLN A 195 10.55 -13.74 -22.90
N CYS A 196 10.80 -14.69 -21.99
CA CYS A 196 10.79 -14.45 -20.55
C CYS A 196 11.82 -13.37 -20.16
N LEU A 197 13.06 -13.51 -20.64
CA LEU A 197 14.15 -12.56 -20.38
C LEU A 197 13.81 -11.16 -20.91
N ALA A 198 13.30 -11.06 -22.14
CA ALA A 198 12.90 -9.76 -22.71
C ALA A 198 11.82 -9.08 -21.87
N ARG A 199 10.81 -9.82 -21.40
CA ARG A 199 9.77 -9.29 -20.51
C ARG A 199 10.31 -8.90 -19.13
N LEU A 200 11.22 -9.68 -18.54
CA LEU A 200 11.86 -9.35 -17.26
C LEU A 200 12.68 -8.07 -17.35
N ASN A 201 13.43 -7.89 -18.43
CA ASN A 201 14.20 -6.66 -18.69
C ASN A 201 13.28 -5.45 -18.83
N ALA A 202 12.16 -5.58 -19.55
CA ALA A 202 11.16 -4.51 -19.65
C ALA A 202 10.55 -4.18 -18.26
N LEU A 203 10.28 -5.19 -17.43
CA LEU A 203 9.74 -4.98 -16.08
C LEU A 203 10.76 -4.40 -15.09
N ALA A 204 12.07 -4.57 -15.33
CA ALA A 204 13.10 -3.96 -14.49
C ALA A 204 13.01 -2.43 -14.50
N ALA A 205 12.66 -1.84 -15.64
CA ALA A 205 12.47 -0.39 -15.79
C ALA A 205 11.27 0.15 -14.99
N HIS A 206 10.35 -0.72 -14.55
CA HIS A 206 9.18 -0.34 -13.76
C HIS A 206 9.38 -0.49 -12.25
N ARG A 207 10.60 -0.84 -11.78
CA ARG A 207 10.85 -0.95 -10.34
C ARG A 207 10.81 0.44 -9.70
N VAL A 208 9.93 0.60 -8.72
CA VAL A 208 9.86 1.80 -7.88
C VAL A 208 11.00 1.75 -6.86
N PRO A 209 11.85 2.79 -6.79
CA PRO A 209 12.88 2.91 -5.75
C PRO A 209 12.26 2.98 -4.35
N LEU A 210 12.98 2.48 -3.34
CA LEU A 210 12.52 2.55 -1.95
C LEU A 210 12.35 4.00 -1.48
N SER A 211 13.25 4.91 -1.88
CA SER A 211 13.15 6.34 -1.60
C SER A 211 11.81 6.94 -2.02
N VAL A 212 11.29 6.55 -3.18
CA VAL A 212 9.98 7.01 -3.67
C VAL A 212 8.85 6.49 -2.78
N ALA A 213 8.88 5.22 -2.36
CA ALA A 213 7.84 4.69 -1.47
C ALA A 213 7.88 5.34 -0.07
N ILE A 214 9.09 5.64 0.45
CA ILE A 214 9.26 6.40 1.71
C ILE A 214 8.74 7.83 1.55
N GLU A 215 8.98 8.47 0.40
CA GLU A 215 8.46 9.80 0.11
C GLU A 215 6.93 9.82 0.08
N GLU A 216 6.28 8.86 -0.59
CA GLU A 216 4.81 8.73 -0.57
C GLU A 216 4.28 8.46 0.85
N GLU A 217 4.96 7.61 1.63
CA GLU A 217 4.63 7.35 3.03
C GLU A 217 4.74 8.63 3.89
N LYS A 218 5.77 9.44 3.68
CA LYS A 218 5.94 10.73 4.36
C LYS A 218 4.74 11.64 4.09
N TRP A 219 4.32 11.76 2.84
CA TRP A 219 3.17 12.60 2.49
C TRP A 219 1.86 12.07 3.07
N SER A 220 1.67 10.75 3.05
CA SER A 220 0.52 10.10 3.69
C SER A 220 0.46 10.43 5.19
N ILE A 221 1.54 10.17 5.94
CA ILE A 221 1.62 10.45 7.38
C ILE A 221 1.36 11.93 7.69
N GLN A 222 1.93 12.85 6.92
CA GLN A 222 1.74 14.28 7.14
C GLN A 222 0.29 14.71 6.85
N SER A 223 -0.34 14.16 5.80
CA SER A 223 -1.75 14.40 5.48
C SER A 223 -2.66 13.88 6.60
N THR A 224 -2.45 12.63 7.03
CA THR A 224 -3.17 12.01 8.15
C THR A 224 -3.03 12.82 9.43
N ALA A 225 -1.81 13.28 9.75
CA ALA A 225 -1.57 14.12 10.92
C ALA A 225 -2.33 15.46 10.84
N LEU A 226 -2.36 16.11 9.67
CA LEU A 226 -3.14 17.33 9.45
C LEU A 226 -4.64 17.09 9.62
N GLU A 227 -5.16 16.02 9.03
CA GLU A 227 -6.58 15.69 9.13
C GLU A 227 -6.99 15.43 10.59
N CYS A 228 -6.17 14.67 11.32
CA CYS A 228 -6.31 14.42 12.75
C CYS A 228 -6.43 15.72 13.56
N MET A 229 -5.66 16.75 13.22
CA MET A 229 -5.74 18.04 13.89
C MET A 229 -6.99 18.84 13.52
N THR A 230 -7.39 18.79 12.25
CA THR A 230 -8.57 19.53 11.77
C THR A 230 -9.88 18.88 12.20
N HIS A 231 -9.85 17.57 12.44
CA HIS A 231 -11.00 16.73 12.76
C HIS A 231 -10.67 15.78 13.93
N PRO A 232 -10.33 16.31 15.13
CA PRO A 232 -9.95 15.48 16.28
C PRO A 232 -11.07 14.49 16.69
N GLU A 233 -12.32 14.81 16.40
CA GLU A 233 -13.48 13.92 16.59
C GLU A 233 -13.40 12.63 15.76
N ARG A 234 -12.70 12.61 14.61
CA ARG A 234 -12.51 11.40 13.80
C ARG A 234 -11.54 10.41 14.42
N ILE A 235 -10.58 10.89 15.22
CA ILE A 235 -9.64 10.04 15.97
C ILE A 235 -10.34 9.37 17.14
N ARG A 236 -11.35 10.04 17.71
CA ARG A 236 -12.23 9.45 18.72
C ARG A 236 -13.17 8.45 18.04
N ARG A 237 -12.62 7.31 17.59
CA ARG A 237 -13.45 6.11 17.50
C ARG A 237 -13.98 5.88 18.91
N GLU A 238 -15.30 5.94 19.06
CA GLU A 238 -15.94 5.39 20.25
C GLU A 238 -15.40 3.96 20.39
N PRO A 239 -14.78 3.59 21.52
CA PRO A 239 -14.42 2.20 21.74
C PRO A 239 -15.68 1.38 21.47
N ASP A 240 -15.55 0.30 20.68
CA ASP A 240 -16.65 -0.63 20.49
C ASP A 240 -17.22 -0.99 21.87
N ALA A 241 -18.54 -1.13 22.01
CA ALA A 241 -19.18 -1.32 23.31
C ALA A 241 -18.66 -2.52 24.14
N ASP A 242 -17.87 -3.40 23.53
CA ASP A 242 -17.17 -4.53 24.14
C ASP A 242 -15.72 -4.23 24.60
N ASP A 243 -15.12 -3.11 24.21
CA ASP A 243 -13.81 -2.68 24.71
C ASP A 243 -14.03 -1.94 26.04
N THR A 244 -13.77 -2.63 27.16
CA THR A 244 -13.86 -1.99 28.48
C THR A 244 -13.02 -0.73 28.48
N PRO A 245 -13.58 0.44 28.82
CA PRO A 245 -12.87 1.70 28.76
C PRO A 245 -11.65 1.61 29.68
N ASN A 246 -10.47 1.49 29.09
CA ASN A 246 -9.24 1.67 29.83
C ASN A 246 -9.26 3.13 30.31
N GLU A 247 -9.42 3.33 31.62
CA GLU A 247 -9.60 4.64 32.28
C GLU A 247 -8.44 5.65 32.04
N SER A 248 -7.42 5.26 31.28
CA SER A 248 -6.25 6.08 30.94
C SER A 248 -6.37 6.80 29.58
N GLY A 249 -7.58 7.18 29.16
CA GLY A 249 -7.92 7.81 27.86
C GLY A 249 -7.25 9.16 27.51
N VAL A 250 -6.02 9.39 27.97
CA VAL A 250 -5.11 10.40 27.44
C VAL A 250 -4.60 9.89 26.10
N TYR A 251 -5.26 10.31 25.02
CA TYR A 251 -4.75 10.07 23.68
C TYR A 251 -3.52 10.95 23.44
N TYR A 252 -2.51 10.41 22.75
CA TYR A 252 -1.23 11.08 22.44
C TYR A 252 -1.37 12.51 21.83
N GLY A 253 -2.53 12.81 21.24
CA GLY A 253 -2.85 14.12 20.66
C GLY A 253 -2.98 15.27 21.68
N ASP A 254 -3.29 14.97 22.94
CA ASP A 254 -3.52 16.03 23.94
C ASP A 254 -2.22 16.59 24.54
N VAL A 255 -1.09 15.90 24.38
CA VAL A 255 0.17 16.22 25.08
C VAL A 255 1.26 16.75 24.15
N VAL A 256 1.21 16.44 22.85
CA VAL A 256 2.28 16.79 21.91
C VAL A 256 1.81 17.84 20.90
N PRO A 257 2.47 19.02 20.82
CA PRO A 257 2.13 20.04 19.83
C PRO A 257 2.21 19.45 18.41
N PRO A 258 1.17 19.60 17.58
CA PRO A 258 1.14 18.90 16.29
C PRO A 258 2.28 19.30 15.32
N ARG A 259 2.76 20.54 15.43
CA ARG A 259 3.96 21.01 14.72
C ARG A 259 5.20 20.18 15.03
N TYR A 260 5.33 19.72 16.27
CA TYR A 260 6.43 18.87 16.66
C TYR A 260 6.32 17.50 15.99
N VAL A 261 5.12 16.90 15.96
CA VAL A 261 4.86 15.61 15.32
C VAL A 261 5.20 15.66 13.82
N ILE A 262 4.60 16.60 13.08
CA ILE A 262 4.80 16.73 11.63
C ILE A 262 6.28 16.98 11.27
N ASN A 263 6.95 17.89 11.98
CA ASN A 263 8.34 18.23 11.68
C ASN A 263 9.30 17.09 12.03
N THR A 264 9.06 16.41 13.16
CA THR A 264 9.91 15.30 13.60
C THR A 264 9.77 14.12 12.66
N MET A 265 8.53 13.74 12.31
CA MET A 265 8.26 12.66 11.36
C MET A 265 8.79 13.01 9.96
N GLY A 266 8.50 14.21 9.46
CA GLY A 266 8.99 14.67 8.16
C GLY A 266 10.52 14.63 8.06
N GLY A 267 11.21 15.19 9.06
CA GLY A 267 12.67 15.21 9.10
C GLY A 267 13.30 13.83 9.30
N TYR A 268 12.62 12.90 9.97
CA TYR A 268 13.06 11.51 10.05
C TYR A 268 12.94 10.80 8.69
N MET A 269 11.79 10.95 8.01
CA MET A 269 11.58 10.36 6.69
C MET A 269 12.56 10.92 5.65
N ASP A 270 12.89 12.21 5.70
CA ASP A 270 13.92 12.81 4.83
C ASP A 270 15.30 12.16 5.00
N LYS A 271 15.66 11.79 6.23
CA LYS A 271 16.91 11.06 6.48
C LYS A 271 16.87 9.65 5.89
N LEU A 272 15.72 8.96 5.98
CA LEU A 272 15.55 7.65 5.37
C LEU A 272 15.64 7.71 3.84
N ILE A 273 15.00 8.70 3.23
CA ILE A 273 15.07 8.95 1.77
C ILE A 273 16.53 9.17 1.33
N ALA A 274 17.32 9.92 2.10
CA ALA A 274 18.73 10.17 1.79
C ALA A 274 19.64 8.93 1.93
N GLN A 275 19.19 7.89 2.65
CA GLN A 275 19.95 6.65 2.88
C GLN A 275 19.57 5.52 1.92
N SER A 276 18.44 5.63 1.23
CA SER A 276 17.87 4.60 0.35
C SER A 276 18.18 4.82 -1.12
#